data_AF-A0A1F8EA01-F1
#
_entry.id   AF-A0A1F8EA01-F1
#
_cell.length_a   1.000
_cell.length_b   1.000
_cell.length_c   1.000
_cell.angle_alpha   90.00
_cell.angle_beta   90.00
_cell.angle_gamma   90.00
#
_symmetry.space_group_name_H-M   'P 1'
#
loop_
_entity.id
_entity.type
_entity.pdbx_description
1 polymer ?
#
loop_
_entity_poly.entity_id
_entity_poly.type
_entity_poly.pdbx_seq_one_letter_code
_entity_poly.pdbx_strand_id
1 'polypeptide(L)'
;MNNIQQIDQEAPIVQKTADLYKEFYGYLKMFPKQDQYLLGKRCEDYLLDFIEQIYGAVAVSKDERLPILIVANNKFEVLKFLLRSARELRIIDNKKYLSLESKIQDIGKQLGGWMKSLNLKTA
;
A
#
# COMPACT_ATOMS: atom_id res chain seq x y z
N MET A 1 27.21 1.03 3.01
CA MET A 1 25.91 1.24 2.32
C MET A 1 24.83 0.86 3.32
N ASN A 2 23.92 1.78 3.66
CA ASN A 2 22.88 1.51 4.66
C ASN A 2 21.92 0.43 4.13
N ASN A 3 21.60 -0.59 4.93
CA ASN A 3 20.66 -1.68 4.60
C ASN A 3 19.36 -1.19 3.94
N ILE A 4 18.90 0.03 4.26
CA ILE A 4 17.70 0.65 3.70
C ILE A 4 17.83 0.94 2.19
N GLN A 5 18.98 1.43 1.72
CA GLN A 5 19.20 1.69 0.28
C GLN A 5 19.32 0.40 -0.55
N GLN A 6 19.67 -0.71 0.10
CA GLN A 6 19.80 -2.02 -0.54
C GLN A 6 18.42 -2.69 -0.70
N ILE A 7 17.53 -2.51 0.29
CA ILE A 7 16.11 -2.91 0.24
C ILE A 7 15.36 -2.21 -0.90
N ASP A 8 15.64 -0.91 -1.12
CA ASP A 8 15.00 -0.13 -2.19
C ASP A 8 15.36 -0.64 -3.60
N GLN A 9 16.54 -1.24 -3.80
CA GLN A 9 16.94 -1.83 -5.08
C GLN A 9 16.37 -3.24 -5.30
N GLU A 10 16.14 -4.01 -4.23
CA GLU A 10 15.64 -5.39 -4.32
C GLU A 10 14.11 -5.48 -4.40
N ALA A 11 13.38 -4.43 -3.96
CA ALA A 11 11.93 -4.43 -3.92
C ALA A 11 11.33 -3.04 -4.29
N PRO A 12 11.11 -2.76 -5.59
CA PRO A 12 10.52 -1.49 -6.07
C PRO A 12 9.16 -1.13 -5.43
N ILE A 13 8.48 -2.12 -4.87
CA ILE A 13 7.21 -1.97 -4.14
C ILE A 13 7.38 -1.12 -2.89
N VAL A 14 8.54 -1.16 -2.21
CA VAL A 14 8.83 -0.38 -1.01
C VAL A 14 8.78 1.12 -1.34
N GLN A 15 9.58 1.54 -2.33
CA GLN A 15 9.65 2.92 -2.78
C GLN A 15 8.29 3.42 -3.29
N LYS A 16 7.60 2.62 -4.12
CA LYS A 16 6.26 2.99 -4.62
C LYS A 16 5.24 3.18 -3.50
N THR A 17 5.30 2.35 -2.46
CA THR A 17 4.41 2.45 -1.30
C THR A 17 4.73 3.70 -0.48
N ALA A 18 6.02 4.04 -0.31
CA ALA A 18 6.44 5.27 0.34
C ALA A 18 5.95 6.52 -0.42
N ASP A 19 5.99 6.49 -1.75
CA ASP A 19 5.48 7.59 -2.59
C ASP A 19 3.95 7.71 -2.52
N LEU A 20 3.23 6.59 -2.50
CA LEU A 20 1.79 6.57 -2.23
C LEU A 20 1.47 7.20 -0.87
N TYR A 21 2.23 6.85 0.18
CA TYR A 21 2.04 7.41 1.53
C TYR A 21 2.26 8.93 1.57
N LYS A 22 3.37 9.42 1.02
CA LYS A 22 3.66 10.87 1.00
C LYS A 22 2.56 11.65 0.28
N GLU A 23 2.08 11.13 -0.85
CA GLU A 23 1.01 11.77 -1.60
C GLU A 23 -0.33 11.72 -0.84
N PHE A 24 -0.70 10.56 -0.31
CA PHE A 24 -1.91 10.41 0.49
C PHE A 24 -1.90 11.35 1.71
N TYR A 25 -0.78 11.42 2.43
CA TYR A 25 -0.63 12.32 3.58
C TYR A 25 -0.75 13.80 3.19
N GLY A 26 -0.28 14.17 1.99
CA GLY A 26 -0.51 15.49 1.41
C GLY A 26 -2.00 15.79 1.19
N TYR A 27 -2.76 14.82 0.66
CA TYR A 27 -4.20 14.96 0.45
C TYR A 27 -5.02 14.90 1.74
N LEU A 28 -4.58 14.14 2.75
CA LEU A 28 -5.24 14.01 4.04
C LEU A 28 -5.46 15.38 4.72
N LYS A 29 -4.50 16.30 4.57
CA LYS A 29 -4.60 17.67 5.10
C LYS A 29 -5.69 18.52 4.43
N MET A 30 -6.20 18.08 3.29
CA MET A 30 -7.24 18.77 2.53
C MET A 30 -8.63 18.19 2.78
N PHE A 31 -8.75 17.12 3.56
CA PHE A 31 -10.03 16.50 3.87
C PHE A 31 -10.84 17.42 4.80
N PRO A 32 -12.18 17.40 4.74
CA PRO A 32 -13.00 17.99 5.79
C PRO A 32 -12.59 17.43 7.15
N LYS A 33 -12.57 18.29 8.18
CA LYS A 33 -12.01 17.95 9.50
C LYS A 33 -12.58 16.65 10.08
N GLN A 34 -13.89 16.44 9.97
CA GLN A 34 -14.54 15.22 10.43
C GLN A 34 -14.03 13.97 9.70
N ASP A 35 -13.97 14.02 8.36
CA ASP A 35 -13.53 12.91 7.53
C ASP A 35 -12.04 12.62 7.67
N GLN A 36 -11.23 13.66 7.93
CA GLN A 36 -9.80 13.52 8.22
C GLN A 36 -9.57 12.62 9.44
N TYR A 37 -10.29 12.84 10.55
CA TYR A 37 -10.14 12.05 11.78
C TYR A 37 -10.84 10.69 11.75
N LEU A 38 -11.78 10.49 10.82
CA LEU A 38 -12.48 9.22 10.64
C LEU A 38 -11.87 8.42 9.49
N LEU A 39 -12.39 8.60 8.27
CA LEU A 39 -12.01 7.81 7.10
C LEU A 39 -10.55 8.02 6.72
N GLY A 40 -10.07 9.27 6.76
CA GLY A 40 -8.70 9.64 6.45
C GLY A 40 -7.69 8.94 7.36
N LYS A 41 -7.91 9.00 8.68
CA LYS A 41 -7.10 8.27 9.66
C LYS A 41 -7.14 6.76 9.44
N ARG A 42 -8.31 6.20 9.15
CA ARG A 42 -8.42 4.76 8.88
C ARG A 42 -7.63 4.35 7.64
N CYS A 43 -7.67 5.14 6.56
CA CYS A 43 -6.83 4.93 5.38
C CYS A 43 -5.34 4.99 5.74
N GLU A 44 -4.93 5.97 6.54
CA GLU A 44 -3.53 6.10 6.99
C GLU A 44 -3.08 4.86 7.77
N ASP A 45 -3.87 4.41 8.74
CA ASP A 45 -3.56 3.22 9.54
C ASP A 45 -3.38 1.99 8.64
N TYR A 46 -4.27 1.75 7.66
CA TYR A 46 -4.13 0.63 6.72
C TYR A 46 -2.92 0.75 5.79
N LEU A 47 -2.56 1.97 5.40
CA LEU A 47 -1.39 2.21 4.56
C LEU A 47 -0.09 1.98 5.34
N LEU A 48 -0.03 2.39 6.61
CA LEU A 48 1.10 2.11 7.50
C LEU A 48 1.21 0.61 7.82
N ASP A 49 0.10 -0.07 8.13
CA ASP A 49 0.07 -1.52 8.30
C ASP A 49 0.60 -2.24 7.04
N PHE A 50 0.16 -1.79 5.86
CA PHE A 50 0.64 -2.35 4.60
C PHE A 50 2.16 -2.15 4.41
N ILE A 51 2.67 -0.95 4.72
CA ILE A 51 4.12 -0.68 4.72
C ILE A 51 4.86 -1.64 5.63
N GLU A 52 4.40 -1.82 6.87
CA GLU A 52 5.02 -2.74 7.84
C GLU A 52 5.10 -4.16 7.28
N GLN A 53 4.01 -4.66 6.68
CA GLN A 53 4.01 -5.99 6.07
C GLN A 53 4.96 -6.09 4.87
N ILE A 54 5.07 -5.05 4.04
CA ILE A 54 6.01 -5.05 2.89
C ILE A 54 7.46 -5.11 3.38
N TYR A 55 7.83 -4.31 4.39
CA TYR A 55 9.17 -4.39 4.98
C TYR A 55 9.42 -5.75 5.65
N GLY A 56 8.42 -6.29 6.36
CA GLY A 56 8.49 -7.64 6.93
C GLY A 56 8.72 -8.72 5.87
N ALA A 57 8.01 -8.65 4.74
CA ALA A 57 8.16 -9.59 3.63
C ALA A 57 9.53 -9.54 2.96
N VAL A 58 10.15 -8.35 2.87
CA VAL A 58 11.51 -8.18 2.34
C VAL A 58 12.55 -8.79 3.27
N ALA A 59 12.36 -8.67 4.59
CA ALA A 59 13.33 -9.09 5.60
C ALA A 59 13.41 -10.61 5.82
N VAL A 60 12.44 -11.39 5.30
CA VAL A 60 12.35 -12.84 5.54
C VAL A 60 12.70 -13.69 4.32
N SER A 61 12.94 -14.98 4.60
CA SER A 61 13.17 -16.02 3.60
C SER A 61 11.92 -16.25 2.72
N LYS A 62 12.10 -16.92 1.58
CA LYS A 62 10.98 -17.15 0.62
C LYS A 62 9.83 -17.95 1.24
N ASP A 63 10.13 -18.90 2.12
CA ASP A 63 9.14 -19.80 2.71
C ASP A 63 8.26 -19.07 3.75
N GLU A 64 8.83 -18.09 4.45
CA GLU A 64 8.14 -17.27 5.43
C GLU A 64 7.44 -16.05 4.81
N ARG A 65 7.80 -15.69 3.58
CA ARG A 65 7.33 -14.48 2.90
C ARG A 65 5.86 -14.54 2.49
N LEU A 66 5.39 -15.69 2.01
CA LEU A 66 4.03 -15.81 1.46
C LEU A 66 2.93 -15.49 2.49
N PRO A 67 2.96 -16.02 3.73
CA PRO A 67 2.01 -15.63 4.77
C PRO A 67 1.95 -14.12 5.02
N ILE A 68 3.11 -13.45 5.04
CA ILE A 68 3.18 -11.99 5.24
C ILE A 68 2.53 -11.25 4.07
N LEU A 69 2.80 -11.68 2.83
CA LEU A 69 2.20 -11.06 1.65
C LEU A 69 0.69 -11.25 1.56
N ILE A 70 0.15 -12.37 2.09
CA ILE A 70 -1.30 -12.56 2.19
C ILE A 70 -1.91 -11.53 3.15
N VAL A 71 -1.27 -11.29 4.29
CA VAL A 71 -1.70 -10.25 5.25
C VAL A 71 -1.60 -8.87 4.61
N ALA A 72 -0.48 -8.56 3.94
CA ALA A 72 -0.29 -7.32 3.19
C ALA A 72 -1.41 -7.10 2.17
N ASN A 73 -1.74 -8.14 1.38
CA ASN A 73 -2.80 -8.06 0.38
C ASN A 73 -4.16 -7.76 1.00
N ASN A 74 -4.51 -8.40 2.12
CA ASN A 74 -5.78 -8.13 2.80
C ASN A 74 -5.87 -6.67 3.28
N LYS A 75 -4.79 -6.12 3.86
CA LYS A 75 -4.72 -4.70 4.25
C LYS A 75 -4.87 -3.78 3.04
N PHE A 76 -4.22 -4.15 1.94
CA PHE A 76 -4.25 -3.39 0.69
C PHE A 76 -5.64 -3.37 0.04
N GLU A 77 -6.37 -4.50 0.05
CA GLU A 77 -7.76 -4.55 -0.43
C GLU A 77 -8.68 -3.61 0.35
N VAL A 78 -8.53 -3.56 1.69
CA VAL A 78 -9.31 -2.64 2.52
C VAL A 78 -8.94 -1.19 2.22
N LEU A 79 -7.65 -0.85 2.08
CA LEU A 79 -7.23 0.49 1.68
C LEU A 79 -7.87 0.93 0.36
N LYS A 80 -7.90 0.06 -0.65
CA LYS A 80 -8.54 0.35 -1.95
C LYS A 80 -10.03 0.66 -1.79
N PHE A 81 -10.72 -0.14 -0.98
CA PHE A 81 -12.13 0.11 -0.67
C PHE A 81 -12.32 1.48 -0.02
N LEU A 82 -11.55 1.81 1.02
CA LEU A 82 -11.69 3.08 1.75
C LEU A 82 -11.39 4.30 0.86
N LEU A 83 -10.38 4.23 -0.01
CA LEU A 83 -10.07 5.32 -0.94
C LEU A 83 -11.15 5.51 -2.01
N ARG A 84 -11.75 4.42 -2.49
CA ARG A 84 -12.91 4.49 -3.37
C ARG A 84 -14.10 5.13 -2.66
N SER A 85 -14.39 4.72 -1.42
CA SER A 85 -15.44 5.34 -0.61
C SER A 85 -15.18 6.82 -0.35
N ALA A 86 -13.93 7.23 -0.11
CA ALA A 86 -13.59 8.65 0.05
C ALA A 86 -13.96 9.46 -1.20
N ARG A 87 -13.78 8.90 -2.39
CA ARG A 87 -14.23 9.53 -3.63
C ARG A 87 -15.75 9.55 -3.77
N GLU A 88 -16.43 8.43 -3.50
CA GLU A 88 -17.89 8.30 -3.60
C GLU A 88 -18.60 9.28 -2.66
N LEU A 89 -18.05 9.47 -1.47
CA LEU A 89 -18.49 10.44 -0.47
C LEU A 89 -18.05 11.89 -0.78
N ARG A 90 -17.32 12.11 -1.88
CA ARG A 90 -16.80 13.41 -2.32
C ARG A 90 -15.85 14.09 -1.31
N ILE A 91 -15.20 13.30 -0.46
CA ILE A 91 -14.18 13.75 0.51
C ILE A 91 -12.89 14.14 -0.24
N ILE A 92 -12.55 13.39 -1.28
CA ILE A 92 -11.43 13.64 -2.17
C ILE A 92 -11.93 13.90 -3.59
N ASP A 93 -11.33 14.86 -4.29
CA ASP A 93 -11.69 15.13 -5.68
C ASP A 93 -11.19 14.04 -6.64
N ASN A 94 -11.79 14.03 -7.82
CA ASN A 94 -11.56 13.01 -8.83
C ASN A 94 -10.09 12.97 -9.30
N LYS A 95 -9.43 14.12 -9.39
CA LYS A 95 -8.04 14.22 -9.88
C LYS A 95 -7.08 13.59 -8.86
N LYS A 96 -7.24 13.93 -7.59
CA LYS A 96 -6.44 13.35 -6.50
C LYS A 96 -6.68 11.85 -6.35
N TYR A 97 -7.95 11.41 -6.40
CA TYR A 97 -8.28 9.99 -6.38
C TYR A 97 -7.60 9.23 -7.52
N LEU A 98 -7.70 9.71 -8.77
CA LEU A 98 -7.07 9.04 -9.92
C LEU A 98 -5.55 8.95 -9.78
N SER A 99 -4.92 9.97 -9.19
CA SER A 99 -3.47 9.92 -8.91
C SER A 99 -3.12 8.81 -7.91
N LEU A 100 -3.89 8.66 -6.82
CA LEU A 100 -3.69 7.58 -5.84
C LEU A 100 -4.00 6.20 -6.45
N GLU A 101 -5.12 6.08 -7.18
CA GLU A 101 -5.57 4.84 -7.81
C GLU A 101 -4.53 4.30 -8.79
N SER A 102 -3.89 5.17 -9.58
CA SER A 102 -2.82 4.75 -10.51
C SER A 102 -1.64 4.09 -9.79
N LYS A 103 -1.21 4.65 -8.64
CA LYS A 103 -0.13 4.09 -7.82
C LYS A 103 -0.54 2.78 -7.17
N ILE A 104 -1.78 2.71 -6.70
CA ILE A 104 -2.36 1.50 -6.13
C ILE A 104 -2.39 0.36 -7.15
N GLN A 105 -2.77 0.63 -8.39
CA GLN A 105 -2.78 -0.41 -9.42
C GLN A 105 -1.38 -0.94 -9.71
N ASP A 106 -0.38 -0.06 -9.76
CA ASP A 106 1.02 -0.44 -9.91
C ASP A 106 1.53 -1.29 -8.74
N ILE A 107 1.27 -0.87 -7.51
CA ILE A 107 1.63 -1.61 -6.30
C ILE A 107 0.96 -2.98 -6.28
N GLY A 108 -0.34 -3.04 -6.61
CA GLY A 108 -1.11 -4.29 -6.66
C GLY A 108 -0.56 -5.28 -7.69
N LYS A 109 -0.10 -4.82 -8.86
CA LYS A 109 0.57 -5.67 -9.85
C LYS A 109 1.85 -6.28 -9.30
N GLN A 110 2.66 -5.50 -8.58
CA GLN A 110 3.91 -5.98 -7.99
C GLN A 110 3.65 -6.98 -6.86
N LEU A 111 2.70 -6.67 -5.97
CA LEU A 111 2.28 -7.55 -4.89
C LEU A 111 1.78 -8.90 -5.41
N GLY A 112 0.89 -8.87 -6.41
CA GLY A 112 0.38 -10.07 -7.06
C GLY A 112 1.48 -10.88 -7.77
N GLY A 113 2.45 -10.20 -8.39
CA GLY A 113 3.62 -10.83 -9.00
C GLY A 113 4.48 -11.59 -7.98
N TRP A 114 4.73 -10.97 -6.82
CA TRP A 114 5.46 -11.60 -5.71
C TRP A 114 4.73 -12.84 -5.20
N MET A 115 3.43 -12.73 -4.89
CA MET A 115 2.63 -13.87 -4.40
C MET A 115 2.60 -15.02 -5.41
N LYS A 116 2.43 -14.73 -6.70
CA LYS A 116 2.48 -15.75 -7.76
C LYS A 116 3.84 -16.45 -7.82
N SER A 117 4.94 -15.70 -7.74
CA SER A 117 6.30 -16.27 -7.79
C SER A 117 6.61 -17.24 -6.65
N LEU A 118 5.93 -17.10 -5.51
CA LEU A 118 6.08 -17.97 -4.35
C LEU A 118 5.15 -19.18 -4.40
N ASN A 119 3.95 -19.04 -4.98
CA ASN A 119 3.01 -20.15 -5.19
C ASN A 119 3.44 -21.10 -6.32
N LEU A 120 4.27 -20.65 -7.27
CA LEU A 120 4.68 -21.42 -8.46
C LEU A 120 5.69 -22.54 -8.19
N LYS A 121 6.10 -22.81 -6.94
CA LYS A 121 7.08 -23.85 -6.60
C LYS A 121 6.50 -25.23 -6.24
N THR A 122 5.22 -25.48 -6.49
CA THR A 122 4.60 -26.78 -6.17
C THR A 122 3.88 -27.41 -7.38
N ALA A 123 4.58 -27.49 -8.52
CA ALA A 123 4.18 -28.35 -9.64
C ALA A 123 5.38 -29.17 -10.11
#